data_AF-A0A7T7M871-F1
#
_entry.id   AF-A0A7T7M871-F1
#
_cell.length_a   1.000
_cell.length_b   1.000
_cell.length_c   1.000
_cell.angle_alpha   90.00
_cell.angle_beta   90.00
_cell.angle_gamma   90.00
#
_symmetry.space_group_name_H-M   'P 1'
#
loop_
_entity.id
_entity.type
_entity.pdbx_description
1 polymer ?
#
loop_
_entity_poly.entity_id
_entity_poly.type
_entity_poly.pdbx_seq_one_letter_code
_entity_poly.pdbx_strand_id
1 'polypeptide(L)'
;MLEDPDQEDHREPRWRDTYEQRWRLIAYAVVLVGDELAAGRWTIDEDDDTYYGKVTALVPKPLTETEQRIVNSWFSYSEAVCIDPWFEDIYNGRHRLWNTLTHFGDLLVPVASNALRYATPTDTEVLGEGWHEYYRTHVDELAAIEWFDLHDSMNSRFVRALAQAARGEHPEPR
;
A
#
# COMPACT_ATOMS: atom_id res chain seq x y z
N MET A 1 15.63 -9.04 -17.37
CA MET A 1 15.55 -7.67 -16.82
C MET A 1 14.08 -7.30 -16.88
N LEU A 2 13.50 -6.77 -15.82
CA LEU A 2 12.18 -6.15 -15.95
C LEU A 2 12.32 -4.92 -16.84
N GLU A 3 11.32 -4.63 -17.67
CA GLU A 3 11.29 -3.47 -18.56
C GLU A 3 10.53 -2.32 -17.91
N ASP A 4 10.83 -1.09 -18.33
CA ASP A 4 10.13 0.10 -17.85
C ASP A 4 8.63 -0.01 -18.23
N PRO A 5 7.71 0.01 -17.24
CA PRO A 5 6.29 -0.16 -17.51
C PRO A 5 5.71 0.97 -18.39
N ASP A 6 6.31 2.17 -18.42
CA ASP A 6 5.89 3.22 -19.35
C ASP A 6 6.22 2.83 -20.82
N GLN A 7 7.34 2.12 -21.04
CA GLN A 7 7.73 1.64 -22.37
C GLN A 7 6.87 0.46 -22.81
N GLU A 8 6.64 -0.50 -21.91
CA GLU A 8 5.79 -1.68 -22.14
C GLU A 8 4.35 -1.28 -22.47
N ASP A 9 3.79 -0.33 -21.73
CA ASP A 9 2.40 0.12 -21.93
C ASP A 9 2.24 1.10 -23.10
N HIS A 10 3.34 1.53 -23.72
CA HIS A 10 3.38 2.60 -24.71
C HIS A 10 2.69 3.88 -24.20
N ARG A 11 2.92 4.23 -22.93
CA ARG A 11 2.32 5.39 -22.26
C ARG A 11 3.38 6.43 -21.95
N GLU A 12 3.00 7.70 -22.02
CA GLU A 12 3.82 8.75 -21.44
C GLU A 12 3.80 8.63 -19.91
N PRO A 13 4.93 8.88 -19.23
CA PRO A 13 4.97 8.91 -17.78
C PRO A 13 3.91 9.85 -17.24
N ARG A 14 3.23 9.40 -16.18
CA ARG A 14 2.13 10.14 -15.55
C ARG A 14 2.50 11.58 -15.17
N TRP A 15 3.74 11.79 -14.75
CA TRP A 15 4.28 13.12 -14.47
C TRP A 15 5.28 13.49 -15.56
N ARG A 16 5.10 14.66 -16.19
CA ARG A 16 5.97 15.10 -17.30
C ARG A 16 7.43 15.25 -16.88
N ASP A 17 7.65 15.55 -15.62
CA ASP A 17 8.94 15.71 -14.95
C ASP A 17 9.40 14.43 -14.22
N THR A 18 8.81 13.26 -14.52
CA THR A 18 9.16 11.95 -13.90
C THR A 18 10.68 11.73 -13.84
N TYR A 19 11.39 11.95 -14.95
CA TYR A 19 12.83 11.73 -15.02
C TYR A 19 13.67 12.77 -14.24
N GLU A 20 13.06 13.89 -13.82
CA GLU A 20 13.70 14.96 -13.06
C GLU A 20 13.45 14.82 -11.55
N GLN A 21 12.55 13.93 -11.13
CA GLN A 21 12.20 13.78 -9.72
C GLN A 21 13.34 13.15 -8.91
N ARG A 22 13.41 13.53 -7.63
CA ARG A 22 14.39 12.95 -6.70
C ARG A 22 13.85 11.63 -6.15
N TRP A 23 13.83 10.59 -6.99
CA TRP A 23 13.27 9.26 -6.65
C TRP A 23 13.81 8.65 -5.36
N ARG A 24 15.10 8.86 -5.07
CA ARG A 24 15.69 8.46 -3.79
C ARG A 24 15.09 9.19 -2.58
N LEU A 25 14.80 10.49 -2.72
CA LEU A 25 14.15 11.28 -1.66
C LEU A 25 12.68 10.87 -1.51
N ILE A 26 11.99 10.60 -2.62
CA ILE A 26 10.61 10.07 -2.63
C ILE A 26 10.55 8.74 -1.90
N ALA A 27 11.39 7.76 -2.28
CA ALA A 27 11.42 6.44 -1.66
C ALA A 27 11.67 6.53 -0.15
N TYR A 28 12.61 7.38 0.27
CA TYR A 28 12.87 7.64 1.69
C TYR A 28 11.66 8.26 2.41
N ALA A 29 10.99 9.24 1.79
CA ALA A 29 9.78 9.84 2.35
C ALA A 29 8.63 8.83 2.47
N VAL A 30 8.47 7.94 1.47
CA VAL A 30 7.49 6.85 1.50
C VAL A 30 7.75 5.91 2.68
N VAL A 31 8.99 5.49 2.91
CA VAL A 31 9.32 4.63 4.06
C VAL A 31 8.98 5.34 5.37
N LEU A 32 9.39 6.60 5.54
CA LEU A 32 9.09 7.35 6.77
C LEU A 32 7.59 7.47 7.03
N VAL A 33 6.80 7.77 5.99
CA VAL A 33 5.34 7.83 6.14
C VAL A 33 4.78 6.46 6.48
N GLY A 34 5.26 5.39 5.85
CA GLY A 34 4.90 4.02 6.17
C GLY A 34 5.17 3.66 7.63
N ASP A 35 6.34 4.04 8.17
CA ASP A 35 6.72 3.80 9.56
C ASP A 35 5.84 4.57 10.55
N GLU A 36 5.49 5.83 10.25
CA GLU A 36 4.57 6.62 11.06
C GLU A 36 3.16 6.01 11.08
N LEU A 37 2.65 5.57 9.90
CA LEU A 37 1.36 4.90 9.79
C LEU A 37 1.35 3.56 10.54
N ALA A 38 2.39 2.73 10.35
CA ALA A 38 2.56 1.46 11.04
C ALA A 38 2.59 1.61 12.57
N ALA A 39 3.14 2.72 13.05
CA ALA A 39 3.19 3.05 14.47
C ALA A 39 1.92 3.73 15.00
N GLY A 40 0.89 3.94 14.17
CA GLY A 40 -0.33 4.65 14.55
C GLY A 40 -0.12 6.13 14.84
N ARG A 41 0.95 6.75 14.31
CA ARG A 41 1.28 8.17 14.51
C ARG A 41 0.71 9.04 13.39
N TRP A 42 -0.61 9.03 13.30
CA TRP A 42 -1.37 9.81 12.34
C TRP A 42 -2.67 10.32 13.00
N THR A 43 -3.25 11.37 12.45
CA THR A 43 -4.50 11.97 12.93
C THR A 43 -5.51 12.01 11.81
N ILE A 44 -6.78 11.81 12.12
CA ILE A 44 -7.87 12.10 11.18
C ILE A 44 -7.99 13.62 11.09
N ASP A 45 -8.18 14.15 9.88
CA ASP A 45 -8.56 15.55 9.71
C ASP A 45 -10.07 15.68 9.97
N GLU A 46 -10.45 16.11 11.17
CA GLU A 46 -11.87 16.23 11.59
C GLU A 46 -12.61 17.35 10.85
N ASP A 47 -11.88 18.30 10.25
CA ASP A 47 -12.44 19.43 9.50
C ASP A 47 -12.65 19.11 8.01
N ASP A 48 -12.23 17.92 7.55
CA ASP A 48 -12.37 17.47 6.18
C ASP A 48 -13.28 16.23 6.10
N ASP A 49 -14.52 16.43 5.65
CA ASP A 49 -15.54 15.39 5.42
C ASP A 49 -15.13 14.32 4.38
N THR A 50 -13.91 14.38 3.82
CA THR A 50 -13.45 13.54 2.71
C THR A 50 -12.47 12.41 3.07
N TYR A 51 -12.45 11.94 4.32
CA TYR A 51 -11.71 10.72 4.76
C TYR A 51 -10.18 10.82 4.66
N TYR A 52 -9.60 12.01 4.85
CA TYR A 52 -8.14 12.17 4.83
C TYR A 52 -7.52 12.06 6.23
N GLY A 53 -6.37 11.36 6.29
CA GLY A 53 -5.50 11.31 7.45
C GLY A 53 -4.28 12.20 7.25
N LYS A 54 -3.78 12.78 8.34
CA LYS A 54 -2.55 13.55 8.37
C LYS A 54 -1.45 12.80 9.09
N VAL A 55 -0.31 12.73 8.45
CA VAL A 55 0.94 12.15 8.96
C VAL A 55 2.03 13.21 8.89
N THR A 56 2.88 13.27 9.91
CA THR A 56 4.02 14.19 9.93
C THR A 56 5.31 13.40 9.88
N ALA A 57 6.02 13.47 8.74
CA ALA A 57 7.29 12.80 8.54
C ALA A 57 8.41 13.83 8.29
N LEU A 58 9.55 13.67 8.98
CA LEU A 58 10.71 14.55 8.83
C LEU A 58 11.63 14.05 7.71
N VAL A 59 11.47 14.63 6.53
CA VAL A 59 12.32 14.37 5.37
C VAL A 59 13.60 15.23 5.40
N PRO A 60 14.74 14.73 4.89
CA PRO A 60 16.04 15.43 4.96
C PRO A 60 16.10 16.69 4.09
N LYS A 61 15.20 16.80 3.10
CA LYS A 61 15.05 17.97 2.22
C LYS A 61 13.57 18.19 1.94
N PRO A 62 13.11 19.44 1.79
CA PRO A 62 11.75 19.74 1.36
C PRO A 62 11.44 19.05 0.04
N LEU A 63 10.26 18.42 -0.04
CA LEU A 63 9.71 17.88 -1.27
C LEU A 63 9.20 19.02 -2.16
N THR A 64 9.29 18.84 -3.48
CA THR A 64 8.52 19.67 -4.42
C THR A 64 7.04 19.31 -4.33
N GLU A 65 6.18 20.13 -4.94
CA GLU A 65 4.75 19.81 -5.02
C GLU A 65 4.50 18.49 -5.77
N THR A 66 5.21 18.22 -6.87
CA THR A 66 5.12 16.95 -7.60
C THR A 66 5.54 15.77 -6.73
N GLU A 67 6.68 15.86 -6.04
CA GLU A 67 7.18 14.79 -5.17
C GLU A 67 6.22 14.52 -4.00
N GLN A 68 5.65 15.57 -3.41
CA GLN A 68 4.64 15.41 -2.36
C GLN A 68 3.39 14.70 -2.89
N ARG A 69 2.92 15.04 -4.10
CA ARG A 69 1.80 14.33 -4.75
C ARG A 69 2.14 12.86 -5.02
N ILE A 70 3.37 12.57 -5.47
CA ILE A 70 3.84 11.19 -5.65
C ILE A 70 3.79 10.45 -4.31
N VAL A 71 4.37 11.01 -3.24
CA VAL A 71 4.34 10.39 -1.90
C VAL A 71 2.91 10.17 -1.43
N ASN A 72 2.01 11.15 -1.56
CA ASN A 72 0.60 10.98 -1.18
C ASN A 72 -0.09 9.86 -1.96
N SER A 73 0.23 9.70 -3.25
CA SER A 73 -0.35 8.63 -4.08
C SER A 73 0.09 7.22 -3.66
N TRP A 74 1.15 7.06 -2.85
CA TRP A 74 1.50 5.77 -2.26
C TRP A 74 0.51 5.32 -1.17
N PHE A 75 -0.20 6.27 -0.56
CA PHE A 75 -1.08 6.03 0.58
C PHE A 75 -2.54 6.39 0.28
N SER A 76 -2.85 6.81 -0.95
CA SER A 76 -4.21 7.12 -1.35
C SER A 76 -4.96 5.85 -1.76
N TYR A 77 -6.25 5.79 -1.39
CA TYR A 77 -7.12 4.64 -1.62
C TYR A 77 -7.18 4.17 -3.10
N SER A 78 -7.13 5.11 -4.04
CA SER A 78 -7.24 4.81 -5.47
C SER A 78 -5.89 4.62 -6.18
N GLU A 79 -4.77 4.88 -5.52
CA GLU A 79 -3.45 4.93 -6.18
C GLU A 79 -2.33 4.24 -5.42
N ALA A 80 -2.55 3.75 -4.20
CA ALA A 80 -1.51 3.01 -3.48
C ALA A 80 -0.92 1.89 -4.34
N VAL A 81 0.38 1.60 -4.14
CA VAL A 81 0.97 0.39 -4.71
C VAL A 81 0.25 -0.80 -4.08
N CYS A 82 -0.42 -1.60 -4.90
CA CYS A 82 -1.38 -2.58 -4.43
C CYS A 82 -1.03 -3.98 -4.97
N ILE A 83 -0.74 -4.91 -4.06
CA ILE A 83 -0.40 -6.30 -4.38
C ILE A 83 -0.75 -7.16 -3.17
N ASP A 84 -1.33 -8.33 -3.43
CA ASP A 84 -1.51 -9.36 -2.41
C ASP A 84 -0.42 -10.44 -2.58
N PRO A 85 0.18 -10.96 -1.49
CA PRO A 85 1.34 -11.86 -1.58
C PRO A 85 1.15 -13.11 -2.44
N TRP A 86 -0.07 -13.63 -2.53
CA TRP A 86 -0.43 -14.81 -3.32
C TRP A 86 -0.72 -14.52 -4.79
N PHE A 87 -0.55 -13.27 -5.22
CA PHE A 87 -0.81 -12.84 -6.58
C PHE A 87 0.48 -12.30 -7.21
N GLU A 88 0.76 -12.72 -8.44
CA GLU A 88 2.00 -12.33 -9.14
C GLU A 88 1.93 -10.89 -9.69
N ASP A 89 0.72 -10.42 -10.03
CA ASP A 89 0.54 -9.13 -10.67
C ASP A 89 0.30 -7.99 -9.67
N ILE A 90 0.82 -6.80 -10.01
CA ILE A 90 0.55 -5.56 -9.26
C ILE A 90 -0.77 -4.97 -9.76
N TYR A 91 -1.76 -4.83 -8.87
CA TYR A 91 -3.06 -4.24 -9.20
C TYR A 91 -2.97 -2.75 -9.54
N ASN A 92 -2.09 -2.02 -8.85
CA ASN A 92 -1.91 -0.58 -9.05
C ASN A 92 -0.53 -0.12 -8.58
N GLY A 93 -0.05 0.99 -9.14
CA GLY A 93 1.19 1.62 -8.71
C GLY A 93 2.47 1.00 -9.26
N ARG A 94 2.38 0.10 -10.25
CA ARG A 94 3.53 -0.49 -10.93
C ARG A 94 4.60 0.53 -11.36
N HIS A 95 4.20 1.65 -11.97
CA HIS A 95 5.14 2.71 -12.39
C HIS A 95 5.79 3.45 -11.20
N ARG A 96 5.05 3.66 -10.10
CA ARG A 96 5.60 4.25 -8.88
C ARG A 96 6.60 3.31 -8.21
N LEU A 97 6.23 2.04 -8.12
CA LEU A 97 7.11 1.00 -7.59
C LEU A 97 8.37 0.91 -8.43
N TRP A 98 8.25 0.81 -9.76
CA TRP A 98 9.39 0.79 -10.69
C TRP A 98 10.42 1.91 -10.42
N ASN A 99 9.93 3.16 -10.33
CA ASN A 99 10.79 4.32 -10.12
C ASN A 99 11.41 4.43 -8.72
N THR A 100 10.90 3.69 -7.73
CA THR A 100 11.37 3.76 -6.33
C THR A 100 12.06 2.49 -5.85
N LEU A 101 11.81 1.35 -6.49
CA LEU A 101 12.19 0.02 -5.99
C LEU A 101 13.69 -0.09 -5.70
N THR A 102 14.52 0.41 -6.60
CA THR A 102 15.99 0.37 -6.47
C THR A 102 16.53 1.32 -5.39
N HIS A 103 15.68 2.18 -4.82
CA HIS A 103 16.07 3.17 -3.83
C HIS A 103 15.67 2.81 -2.39
N PHE A 104 14.84 1.79 -2.18
CA PHE A 104 14.48 1.33 -0.84
C PHE A 104 15.64 0.61 -0.14
N GLY A 105 16.51 -0.09 -0.89
CA GLY A 105 17.57 -0.89 -0.28
C GLY A 105 16.98 -1.99 0.60
N ASP A 106 17.37 -2.03 1.87
CA ASP A 106 16.87 -2.99 2.86
C ASP A 106 15.62 -2.50 3.62
N LEU A 107 15.06 -1.33 3.26
CA LEU A 107 13.87 -0.77 3.90
C LEU A 107 12.60 -1.49 3.44
N LEU A 108 11.61 -1.57 4.33
CA LEU A 108 10.30 -2.14 4.02
C LEU A 108 9.55 -1.24 3.02
N VAL A 109 8.96 -1.87 2.02
CA VAL A 109 8.16 -1.19 1.00
C VAL A 109 6.68 -1.23 1.42
N PRO A 110 6.03 -0.09 1.68
CA PRO A 110 4.63 -0.08 2.03
C PRO A 110 3.79 -0.43 0.80
N VAL A 111 2.99 -1.48 0.91
CA VAL A 111 2.03 -1.91 -0.12
C VAL A 111 0.64 -2.08 0.49
N ALA A 112 -0.39 -1.76 -0.28
CA ALA A 112 -1.77 -1.99 0.07
C ALA A 112 -2.20 -3.41 -0.35
N SER A 113 -3.07 -4.01 0.46
CA SER A 113 -3.74 -5.26 0.10
C SER A 113 -5.03 -4.97 -0.63
N ASN A 114 -5.25 -5.65 -1.76
CA ASN A 114 -6.50 -5.54 -2.50
C ASN A 114 -7.61 -6.32 -1.77
N ALA A 115 -7.30 -7.50 -1.24
CA ALA A 115 -8.27 -8.29 -0.47
C ALA A 115 -8.78 -7.55 0.78
N LEU A 116 -7.89 -7.06 1.65
CA LEU A 116 -8.31 -6.42 2.91
C LEU A 116 -9.03 -5.08 2.69
N ARG A 117 -8.86 -4.44 1.54
CA ARG A 117 -9.58 -3.22 1.16
C ARG A 117 -11.10 -3.40 1.25
N TYR A 118 -11.60 -4.59 0.95
CA TYR A 118 -13.03 -4.90 0.94
C TYR A 118 -13.52 -5.54 2.24
N ALA A 119 -12.69 -5.60 3.28
CA ALA A 119 -13.05 -6.17 4.58
C ALA A 119 -13.78 -5.15 5.47
N THR A 120 -14.58 -4.27 4.86
CA THR A 120 -15.33 -3.21 5.55
C THR A 120 -16.80 -3.60 5.71
N PRO A 121 -17.53 -3.03 6.69
CA PRO A 121 -18.97 -3.25 6.82
C PRO A 121 -19.75 -2.95 5.54
N THR A 122 -19.41 -1.85 4.85
CA THR A 122 -20.09 -1.42 3.62
C THR A 122 -19.84 -2.39 2.46
N ASP A 123 -18.60 -2.81 2.23
CA ASP A 123 -18.29 -3.71 1.12
C ASP A 123 -18.84 -5.12 1.37
N THR A 124 -18.74 -5.61 2.61
CA THR A 124 -19.22 -6.95 2.97
C THR A 124 -20.74 -7.09 2.94
N GLU A 125 -21.49 -6.00 3.15
CA GLU A 125 -22.95 -5.97 2.93
C GLU A 125 -23.30 -6.28 1.47
N VAL A 126 -22.52 -5.75 0.52
CA VAL A 126 -22.70 -6.00 -0.92
C VAL A 126 -22.30 -7.44 -1.30
N LEU A 127 -21.26 -7.97 -0.67
CA LEU A 127 -20.78 -9.35 -0.91
C LEU A 127 -21.71 -10.44 -0.34
N GLY A 128 -22.54 -10.12 0.66
CA GLY A 128 -23.53 -11.03 1.25
C GLY A 128 -22.97 -11.98 2.32
N GLU A 129 -23.84 -12.83 2.90
CA GLU A 129 -23.56 -13.62 4.12
C GLU A 129 -22.31 -14.54 4.03
N GLY A 130 -21.89 -14.92 2.82
CA GLY A 130 -20.73 -15.80 2.58
C GLY A 130 -19.39 -15.09 2.39
N TRP A 131 -19.31 -13.76 2.56
CA TRP A 131 -18.12 -12.97 2.21
C TRP A 131 -16.83 -13.46 2.88
N HIS A 132 -16.92 -14.00 4.09
CA HIS A 132 -15.79 -14.48 4.88
C HIS A 132 -15.10 -15.71 4.27
N GLU A 133 -15.80 -16.47 3.42
CA GLU A 133 -15.22 -17.62 2.70
C GLU A 133 -14.13 -17.18 1.71
N TYR A 134 -14.24 -15.98 1.12
CA TYR A 134 -13.17 -15.42 0.25
C TYR A 134 -11.87 -15.23 1.04
N TYR A 135 -11.98 -14.77 2.28
CA TYR A 135 -10.82 -14.54 3.14
C TYR A 135 -10.21 -15.84 3.68
N ARG A 136 -10.99 -16.92 3.80
CA ARG A 136 -10.43 -18.24 4.13
C ARG A 136 -9.50 -18.74 3.02
N THR A 137 -9.89 -18.58 1.76
CA THR A 137 -9.02 -18.89 0.61
C THR A 137 -7.71 -18.10 0.69
N HIS A 138 -7.78 -16.80 0.99
CA HIS A 138 -6.58 -15.97 1.12
C HIS A 138 -5.66 -16.36 2.28
N VAL A 139 -6.22 -16.87 3.39
CA VAL A 139 -5.43 -17.43 4.49
C VAL A 139 -4.68 -18.68 4.03
N ASP A 140 -5.34 -19.57 3.30
CA ASP A 140 -4.72 -20.80 2.77
C ASP A 140 -3.64 -20.48 1.72
N GLU A 141 -3.93 -19.53 0.83
CA GLU A 141 -3.00 -19.04 -0.18
C GLU A 141 -1.75 -18.42 0.46
N LEU A 142 -1.92 -17.57 1.47
CA LEU A 142 -0.81 -16.98 2.22
C LEU A 142 0.02 -18.03 2.98
N ALA A 143 -0.63 -19.05 3.53
CA ALA A 143 0.06 -20.14 4.25
C ALA A 143 0.94 -21.00 3.34
N ALA A 144 0.68 -21.01 2.02
CA ALA A 144 1.50 -21.70 1.04
C ALA A 144 2.77 -20.92 0.63
N ILE A 145 2.94 -19.67 1.10
CA ILE A 145 4.05 -18.80 0.73
C ILE A 145 5.22 -18.95 1.69
N GLU A 146 6.34 -19.50 1.21
CA GLU A 146 7.53 -19.74 2.03
C GLU A 146 8.36 -18.47 2.31
N TRP A 147 8.23 -17.44 1.46
CA TRP A 147 9.03 -16.21 1.58
C TRP A 147 8.37 -15.13 2.44
N PHE A 148 7.14 -15.35 2.92
CA PHE A 148 6.40 -14.34 3.68
C PHE A 148 6.94 -14.26 5.11
N ASP A 149 7.56 -13.13 5.46
CA ASP A 149 8.18 -12.95 6.78
C ASP A 149 7.16 -12.60 7.86
N LEU A 150 6.86 -13.56 8.75
CA LEU A 150 5.96 -13.37 9.89
C LEU A 150 6.62 -12.64 11.08
N HIS A 151 7.95 -12.48 11.10
CA HIS A 151 8.63 -11.75 12.16
C HIS A 151 8.48 -10.24 12.02
N ASP A 152 8.21 -9.76 10.81
CA ASP A 152 7.81 -8.37 10.61
C ASP A 152 6.44 -8.09 11.24
N SER A 153 6.37 -6.96 11.96
CA SER A 153 5.19 -6.58 12.73
C SER A 153 3.99 -6.23 11.85
N MET A 154 4.23 -5.67 10.66
CA MET A 154 3.19 -5.31 9.71
C MET A 154 2.67 -6.54 8.98
N ASN A 155 3.54 -7.46 8.57
CA ASN A 155 3.15 -8.76 8.02
C ASN A 155 2.35 -9.59 9.03
N SER A 156 2.80 -9.65 10.30
CA SER A 156 2.05 -10.28 11.39
C SER A 156 0.68 -9.62 11.62
N ARG A 157 0.57 -8.31 11.42
CA ARG A 157 -0.71 -7.59 11.50
C ARG A 157 -1.62 -7.91 10.33
N PHE A 158 -1.08 -7.95 9.12
CA PHE A 158 -1.78 -8.34 7.89
C PHE A 158 -2.41 -9.74 8.03
N VAL A 159 -1.62 -10.73 8.47
CA VAL A 159 -2.09 -12.10 8.70
C VAL A 159 -3.23 -12.15 9.71
N ARG A 160 -3.13 -11.38 10.81
CA ARG A 160 -4.21 -11.30 11.81
C ARG A 160 -5.48 -10.68 11.24
N ALA A 161 -5.37 -9.65 10.41
CA ALA A 161 -6.51 -9.01 9.76
C ALA A 161 -7.21 -9.98 8.80
N LEU A 162 -6.45 -10.74 7.99
CA LEU A 162 -7.03 -11.78 7.12
C LEU A 162 -7.73 -12.87 7.94
N ALA A 163 -7.09 -13.35 9.00
CA ALA A 163 -7.69 -14.36 9.87
C ALA A 163 -8.96 -13.87 10.59
N GLN A 164 -9.02 -12.56 10.91
CA GLN A 164 -10.21 -11.93 11.48
C GLN A 164 -11.35 -11.88 10.45
N ALA A 165 -11.06 -11.41 9.23
CA ALA A 165 -11.99 -11.39 8.11
C ALA A 165 -12.52 -12.81 7.77
N ALA A 166 -11.66 -13.82 7.81
CA ALA A 166 -12.03 -15.24 7.59
C ALA A 166 -12.99 -15.82 8.64
N ARG A 167 -13.10 -15.19 9.82
CA ARG A 167 -14.10 -15.51 10.86
C ARG A 167 -15.40 -14.73 10.73
N GLY A 168 -15.51 -13.84 9.74
CA GLY A 168 -16.67 -12.96 9.56
C GLY A 168 -16.63 -11.70 10.43
N GLU A 169 -15.46 -11.34 10.96
CA GLU A 169 -15.23 -10.13 11.75
C GLU A 169 -14.56 -9.05 10.88
N HIS A 170 -14.94 -7.79 11.01
CA HIS A 170 -14.27 -6.68 10.30
C HIS A 170 -12.95 -6.31 11.00
N PRO A 171 -11.80 -6.32 10.29
CA PRO A 171 -10.54 -5.86 10.84
C PRO A 171 -10.59 -4.37 11.22
N GLU A 172 -9.95 -3.99 12.34
CA GLU A 172 -9.92 -2.59 12.74
C GLU A 172 -8.96 -1.76 11.86
N PRO A 173 -9.36 -0.53 11.46
CA PRO A 173 -8.61 0.31 10.50
C PRO A 173 -7.33 0.98 11.03
N ARG A 174 -6.78 0.58 12.19
CA ARG A 174 -5.82 1.42 12.95
C ARG A 174 -4.52 1.81 12.23
#